data_AF-A0A938MI15-F1
#
_entry.id   AF-A0A938MI15-F1
#
_cell.length_a   1.000
_cell.length_b   1.000
_cell.length_c   1.000
_cell.angle_alpha   90.00
_cell.angle_beta   90.00
_cell.angle_gamma   90.00
#
_symmetry.space_group_name_H-M   'P 1'
#
loop_
_entity.id
_entity.type
_entity.pdbx_description
1 polymer ?
#
loop_
_entity_poly.entity_id
_entity_poly.type
_entity_poly.pdbx_seq_one_letter_code
_entity_poly.pdbx_strand_id
1 'polypeptide(L)'
;GSLRPDYMARLERILDRADELGMVVILGIFYFGQDERLKDEAAVVRALDNAVDWLFDRDYRHVLIEVNNECNVRYDHSILQPARVHELIERVKARRRIGERANRRTGGLPADSPIRSSADSPRLLVSTSYGGGTVPKENVVRAADFLLMHGNGVKDPARIAEMVRQARQVPGYRPMPILFNEDDHFDFDQPRNNMLAAVGEYASWGYFDFRMAGEGFDAGYQSVPVNWGISSDRKRAFFAKVREITGGGTTE
;
A
#
# COMPACT_ATOMS: atom_id res chain seq x y z
N GLY A 1 -18.49 -10.87 0.02
CA GLY A 1 -17.71 -9.66 0.29
C GLY A 1 -18.41 -8.67 1.19
N SER A 2 -19.16 -9.10 2.21
CA SER A 2 -19.53 -8.18 3.30
C SER A 2 -18.29 -7.91 4.16
N LEU A 3 -18.21 -6.72 4.75
CA LEU A 3 -17.14 -6.40 5.71
C LEU A 3 -17.43 -7.05 7.06
N ARG A 4 -16.38 -7.53 7.72
CA ARG A 4 -16.45 -8.10 9.06
C ARG A 4 -16.40 -6.98 10.10
N PRO A 5 -17.45 -6.75 10.93
CA PRO A 5 -17.51 -5.60 11.83
C PRO A 5 -16.34 -5.51 12.82
N ASP A 6 -15.89 -6.66 13.33
CA ASP A 6 -14.75 -6.78 14.25
C ASP A 6 -13.42 -6.36 13.59
N TYR A 7 -13.24 -6.66 12.30
CA TYR A 7 -12.07 -6.24 11.54
C TYR A 7 -12.12 -4.75 11.23
N MET A 8 -13.29 -4.22 10.84
CA MET A 8 -13.43 -2.81 10.53
C MET A 8 -13.25 -1.92 11.75
N ALA A 9 -13.75 -2.32 12.93
CA ALA A 9 -13.53 -1.59 14.18
C ALA A 9 -12.04 -1.54 14.57
N ARG A 10 -11.28 -2.59 14.27
CA ARG A 10 -9.82 -2.59 14.46
C ARG A 10 -9.11 -1.69 13.45
N LEU A 11 -9.52 -1.75 12.18
CA LEU A 11 -8.96 -0.93 11.11
C LEU A 11 -9.18 0.56 11.39
N GLU A 12 -10.40 0.96 11.79
CA GLU A 12 -10.76 2.33 12.17
C GLU A 12 -9.79 2.90 13.21
N ARG A 13 -9.56 2.17 14.30
CA ARG A 13 -8.59 2.58 15.34
C ARG A 13 -7.17 2.76 14.82
N ILE A 14 -6.75 1.97 13.83
CA ILE A 14 -5.41 2.08 13.23
C ILE A 14 -5.35 3.32 12.33
N LEU A 15 -6.36 3.51 11.48
CA LEU A 15 -6.42 4.64 10.56
C LEU A 15 -6.55 5.97 11.31
N ASP A 16 -7.41 6.05 12.32
CA ASP A 16 -7.58 7.26 13.14
C ASP A 16 -6.26 7.63 13.82
N ARG A 17 -5.57 6.64 14.41
CA ARG A 17 -4.29 6.90 15.08
C ARG A 17 -3.18 7.27 14.08
N ALA A 18 -3.19 6.70 12.89
CA ALA A 18 -2.25 7.09 11.83
C ALA A 18 -2.47 8.55 11.40
N ASP A 19 -3.73 8.99 11.29
CA ASP A 19 -4.07 10.39 10.94
C ASP A 19 -3.58 11.36 12.02
N GLU A 20 -3.87 11.05 13.29
CA GLU A 20 -3.40 11.84 14.44
C GLU A 20 -1.87 11.98 14.49
N LEU A 21 -1.13 11.01 13.94
CA LEU A 21 0.32 11.01 13.86
C LEU A 21 0.85 11.64 12.55
N GLY A 22 -0.02 12.07 11.64
CA GLY A 22 0.36 12.62 10.34
C GLY A 22 0.95 11.56 9.39
N MET A 23 0.60 10.29 9.57
CA MET A 23 1.09 9.17 8.77
C MET A 23 0.16 8.88 7.59
N VAL A 24 0.75 8.45 6.47
CA VAL A 24 0.00 7.87 5.35
C VAL A 24 -0.04 6.35 5.49
N VAL A 25 -1.19 5.74 5.20
CA VAL A 25 -1.40 4.28 5.26
C VAL A 25 -1.59 3.72 3.85
N ILE A 26 -0.81 2.70 3.49
CA ILE A 26 -1.11 1.83 2.35
C ILE A 26 -2.03 0.72 2.86
N LEU A 27 -3.28 0.72 2.41
CA LEU A 27 -4.29 -0.26 2.80
C LEU A 27 -4.46 -1.30 1.69
N GLY A 28 -3.93 -2.50 1.94
CA GLY A 28 -4.19 -3.69 1.13
C GLY A 28 -5.60 -4.22 1.35
N ILE A 29 -6.40 -4.36 0.28
CA ILE A 29 -7.77 -4.87 0.36
C ILE A 29 -7.81 -6.40 0.36
N PHE A 30 -7.01 -7.04 -0.50
CA PHE A 30 -6.87 -8.49 -0.53
C PHE A 30 -5.41 -8.90 -0.35
N TYR A 31 -5.17 -9.76 0.63
CA TYR A 31 -3.91 -10.48 0.77
C TYR A 31 -4.04 -11.88 0.15
N PHE A 32 -2.94 -12.45 -0.34
CA PHE A 32 -3.00 -13.77 -0.98
C PHE A 32 -3.60 -14.83 -0.03
N GLY A 33 -4.42 -15.74 -0.57
CA GLY A 33 -5.15 -16.75 0.20
C GLY A 33 -6.39 -16.23 0.94
N GLN A 34 -6.69 -14.92 0.89
CA GLN A 34 -7.98 -14.40 1.38
C GLN A 34 -9.11 -14.57 0.39
N ASP A 35 -8.81 -14.53 -0.91
CA ASP A 35 -9.76 -14.64 -2.00
C ASP A 35 -10.42 -16.03 -2.08
N GLU A 36 -9.76 -17.07 -1.57
CA GLU A 36 -10.33 -18.42 -1.38
C GLU A 36 -11.63 -18.42 -0.55
N ARG A 37 -11.83 -17.40 0.30
CA ARG A 37 -13.05 -17.24 1.11
C ARG A 37 -14.19 -16.56 0.34
N LEU A 38 -13.92 -16.06 -0.87
CA LEU A 38 -14.88 -15.37 -1.72
C LEU A 38 -15.40 -16.34 -2.78
N LYS A 39 -16.73 -16.45 -2.86
CA LYS A 39 -17.40 -17.43 -3.71
C LYS A 39 -17.10 -17.27 -5.21
N ASP A 40 -17.07 -16.03 -5.69
CA ASP A 40 -17.03 -15.69 -7.10
C ASP A 40 -16.45 -14.28 -7.32
N GLU A 41 -16.15 -13.95 -8.57
CA GLU A 41 -15.70 -12.61 -8.98
C GLU A 41 -16.65 -11.51 -8.49
N ALA A 42 -17.96 -11.75 -8.52
CA ALA A 42 -18.93 -10.78 -8.02
C ALA A 42 -18.77 -10.54 -6.50
N ALA A 43 -18.35 -11.55 -5.72
CA ALA A 43 -18.04 -11.40 -4.31
C ALA A 43 -16.75 -10.61 -4.05
N VAL A 44 -15.75 -10.73 -4.92
CA VAL A 44 -14.53 -9.90 -4.93
C VAL A 44 -14.89 -8.44 -5.21
N VAL A 45 -15.63 -8.20 -6.28
CA VAL A 45 -16.10 -6.86 -6.66
C VAL A 45 -16.92 -6.22 -5.54
N ARG A 46 -17.87 -6.95 -4.94
CA ARG A 46 -18.63 -6.46 -3.79
C ARG A 46 -17.76 -6.18 -2.56
N ALA A 47 -16.71 -6.97 -2.31
CA ALA A 47 -15.81 -6.74 -1.18
C ALA A 47 -15.00 -5.44 -1.36
N LEU A 48 -14.43 -5.25 -2.55
CA LEU A 48 -13.70 -4.03 -2.90
C LEU A 48 -14.60 -2.79 -2.77
N ASP A 49 -15.80 -2.87 -3.34
CA ASP A 49 -16.79 -1.80 -3.27
C ASP A 49 -17.13 -1.40 -1.83
N ASN A 50 -17.47 -2.38 -1.00
CA ASN A 50 -17.82 -2.12 0.39
C ASN A 50 -16.65 -1.52 1.17
N ALA A 51 -15.41 -1.96 0.93
CA ALA A 51 -14.23 -1.41 1.58
C ALA A 51 -13.99 0.05 1.18
N VAL A 52 -14.10 0.36 -0.12
CA VAL A 52 -13.97 1.73 -0.64
C VAL A 52 -15.07 2.64 -0.12
N ASP A 53 -16.33 2.18 -0.11
CA ASP A 53 -17.45 2.95 0.44
C ASP A 53 -17.26 3.23 1.92
N TRP A 54 -16.79 2.25 2.69
CA TRP A 54 -16.50 2.41 4.11
C TRP A 54 -15.43 3.47 4.39
N LEU A 55 -14.40 3.57 3.54
CA LEU A 55 -13.37 4.62 3.62
C LEU A 55 -13.95 6.00 3.28
N PHE A 56 -14.79 6.09 2.23
CA PHE A 56 -15.46 7.33 1.85
C PHE A 56 -16.41 7.85 2.92
N ASP A 57 -17.16 6.95 3.58
CA ASP A 57 -18.11 7.32 4.64
C ASP A 57 -17.41 8.00 5.83
N ARG A 58 -16.13 7.67 6.05
CA ARG A 58 -15.28 8.21 7.12
C ARG A 58 -14.41 9.40 6.70
N ASP A 59 -14.44 9.77 5.42
CA ASP A 59 -13.66 10.88 4.86
C ASP A 59 -12.14 10.75 5.08
N TYR A 60 -11.60 9.53 5.08
CA TYR A 60 -10.15 9.32 5.21
C TYR A 60 -9.41 9.88 3.99
N ARG A 61 -8.36 10.68 4.25
CA ARG A 61 -7.56 11.39 3.22
C ARG A 61 -6.10 10.95 3.17
N HIS A 62 -5.65 10.24 4.19
CA HIS A 62 -4.29 9.75 4.38
C HIS A 62 -4.14 8.27 4.00
N VAL A 63 -5.04 7.74 3.17
CA VAL A 63 -5.06 6.32 2.75
C VAL A 63 -4.78 6.18 1.26
N LEU A 64 -3.80 5.34 0.93
CA LEU A 64 -3.53 4.83 -0.40
C LEU A 64 -4.06 3.39 -0.49
N ILE A 65 -4.73 3.03 -1.59
CA ILE A 65 -5.30 1.69 -1.76
C ILE A 65 -4.33 0.81 -2.55
N GLU A 66 -4.06 -0.37 -2.01
CA GLU A 66 -3.55 -1.50 -2.76
C GLU A 66 -4.69 -2.50 -2.96
N VAL A 67 -5.10 -2.75 -4.22
CA VAL A 67 -6.20 -3.67 -4.53
C VAL A 67 -5.89 -5.06 -3.98
N ASN A 68 -4.74 -5.61 -4.35
CA ASN A 68 -4.26 -6.85 -3.79
C ASN A 68 -2.74 -6.91 -3.78
N ASN A 69 -2.22 -7.58 -2.75
CA ASN A 69 -0.80 -7.84 -2.56
C ASN A 69 -0.28 -8.78 -3.66
N GLU A 70 0.80 -8.41 -4.33
CA GLU A 70 1.50 -9.19 -5.34
C GLU A 70 0.54 -9.86 -6.35
N CYS A 71 -0.10 -9.09 -7.22
CA CYS A 71 -1.13 -9.63 -8.13
C CYS A 71 -0.66 -10.79 -9.03
N ASN A 72 0.65 -11.01 -9.15
CA ASN A 72 1.28 -12.11 -9.87
C ASN A 72 1.58 -13.36 -9.01
N VAL A 73 1.11 -13.45 -7.76
CA VAL A 73 1.11 -14.69 -6.97
C VAL A 73 -0.20 -15.47 -7.11
N ARG A 74 -0.36 -16.52 -6.30
CA ARG A 74 -1.49 -17.45 -6.37
C ARG A 74 -2.77 -16.80 -5.82
N TYR A 75 -3.57 -16.27 -6.73
CA TYR A 75 -4.97 -15.92 -6.56
C TYR A 75 -5.85 -16.88 -7.37
N ASP A 76 -7.00 -17.30 -6.84
CA ASP A 76 -7.97 -18.18 -7.51
C ASP A 76 -8.85 -17.40 -8.51
N HIS A 77 -9.12 -16.12 -8.22
CA HIS A 77 -9.99 -15.29 -9.04
C HIS A 77 -9.20 -14.50 -10.09
N SER A 78 -9.50 -14.72 -11.37
CA SER A 78 -8.79 -14.08 -12.50
C SER A 78 -8.77 -12.55 -12.44
N ILE A 79 -9.81 -11.92 -11.85
CA ILE A 79 -9.92 -10.47 -11.68
C ILE A 79 -8.84 -9.87 -10.75
N LEU A 80 -8.20 -10.69 -9.90
CA LEU A 80 -7.10 -10.31 -9.00
C LEU A 80 -5.71 -10.58 -9.62
N GLN A 81 -5.66 -11.15 -10.82
CA GLN A 81 -4.41 -11.54 -11.48
C GLN A 81 -3.94 -10.47 -12.50
N PRO A 82 -2.67 -10.51 -12.97
CA PRO A 82 -2.05 -9.39 -13.69
C PRO A 82 -2.75 -9.03 -15.00
N ALA A 83 -3.46 -9.99 -15.61
CA ALA A 83 -4.21 -9.74 -16.84
C ALA A 83 -5.41 -8.80 -16.62
N ARG A 84 -6.04 -8.84 -15.45
CA ARG A 84 -7.35 -8.19 -15.21
C ARG A 84 -7.40 -7.25 -14.00
N VAL A 85 -6.43 -7.29 -13.09
CA VAL A 85 -6.42 -6.46 -11.86
C VAL A 85 -6.60 -4.96 -12.10
N HIS A 86 -6.13 -4.44 -13.26
CA HIS A 86 -6.38 -3.06 -13.69
C HIS A 86 -7.87 -2.70 -13.78
N GLU A 87 -8.78 -3.65 -14.05
CA GLU A 87 -10.23 -3.43 -14.03
C GLU A 87 -10.71 -3.01 -12.63
N LEU A 88 -10.13 -3.57 -11.56
CA LEU A 88 -10.44 -3.20 -10.18
C LEU A 88 -9.86 -1.83 -9.81
N ILE A 89 -8.67 -1.48 -10.31
CA ILE A 89 -8.10 -0.14 -10.15
C ILE A 89 -9.04 0.90 -10.78
N GLU A 90 -9.46 0.69 -12.02
CA GLU A 90 -10.38 1.60 -12.70
C GLU A 90 -11.74 1.65 -12.00
N ARG A 91 -12.20 0.53 -11.44
CA ARG A 91 -13.41 0.51 -10.62
C ARG A 91 -13.31 1.40 -9.39
N VAL A 92 -12.19 1.36 -8.65
CA VAL A 92 -11.98 2.25 -7.50
C VAL A 92 -11.96 3.70 -7.95
N LYS A 93 -11.26 4.02 -9.05
CA LYS A 93 -11.18 5.39 -9.61
C LYS A 93 -12.54 5.93 -10.08
N ALA A 94 -13.38 5.07 -10.66
CA ALA A 94 -14.72 5.42 -11.11
C ALA A 94 -15.69 5.59 -9.93
N ARG A 95 -15.37 5.02 -8.77
CA ARG A 95 -16.23 5.08 -7.59
C ARG A 95 -16.15 6.47 -6.96
N ARG A 96 -17.31 7.02 -6.65
CA ARG A 96 -17.46 8.31 -5.95
C ARG A 96 -18.16 8.06 -4.63
N ARG A 97 -17.85 8.89 -3.63
CA ARG A 97 -18.58 8.90 -2.34
C ARG A 97 -20.08 8.91 -2.63
N ILE A 98 -20.81 7.97 -2.04
CA ILE A 98 -22.28 7.92 -2.08
C ILE A 98 -22.80 9.05 -1.17
N GLY A 99 -22.64 10.30 -1.63
CA GLY A 99 -22.86 11.52 -0.84
C GLY A 99 -23.56 12.63 -1.63
N GLU A 100 -23.43 12.68 -2.95
CA GLU A 100 -24.27 13.53 -3.81
C GLU A 100 -25.74 13.04 -3.89
N ARG A 101 -26.10 11.94 -3.21
CA ARG A 101 -27.49 11.45 -3.10
C ARG A 101 -28.02 11.27 -1.66
N ALA A 102 -27.25 11.58 -0.62
CA ALA A 102 -27.66 11.30 0.76
C ALA A 102 -27.39 12.47 1.72
N ASN A 103 -28.04 13.60 1.47
CA ASN A 103 -28.35 14.57 2.51
C ASN A 103 -29.37 13.92 3.48
N ARG A 104 -28.90 13.10 4.42
CA ARG A 104 -29.71 12.57 5.54
C ARG A 104 -28.80 11.90 6.57
N ARG A 105 -27.99 12.68 7.30
CA ARG A 105 -27.49 12.41 8.67
C ARG A 105 -26.47 13.46 9.14
N THR A 106 -26.78 14.74 9.00
CA THR A 106 -26.21 15.76 9.89
C THR A 106 -27.29 16.81 10.08
N GLY A 107 -27.61 17.11 11.34
CA GLY A 107 -28.38 18.31 11.66
C GLY A 107 -27.60 19.52 11.15
N GLY A 108 -28.23 20.29 10.27
CA GLY A 108 -27.92 21.66 9.91
C GLY A 108 -26.44 22.04 9.79
N LEU A 109 -25.86 21.88 8.61
CA LEU A 109 -24.88 22.86 8.12
C LEU A 109 -25.63 23.96 7.35
N PRO A 110 -25.18 25.23 7.41
CA PRO A 110 -25.84 26.35 6.73
C PRO A 110 -25.91 26.13 5.22
N ALA A 111 -27.00 26.61 4.61
CA ALA A 111 -27.32 26.47 3.18
C ALA A 111 -26.31 27.14 2.22
N ASP A 112 -25.25 27.77 2.73
CA ASP A 112 -24.32 28.60 1.96
C ASP A 112 -22.92 27.97 1.79
N SER A 113 -22.75 26.68 2.13
CA SER A 113 -21.51 25.98 1.77
C SER A 113 -21.51 25.69 0.27
N PRO A 114 -20.52 26.17 -0.51
CA PRO A 114 -20.52 25.96 -1.96
C PRO A 114 -20.58 24.46 -2.24
N ILE A 115 -21.56 24.06 -3.06
CA ILE A 115 -21.64 22.71 -3.62
C ILE A 115 -20.30 22.48 -4.33
N ARG A 116 -19.44 21.67 -3.71
CA ARG A 116 -18.19 21.24 -4.32
C ARG A 116 -18.55 20.59 -5.65
N SER A 117 -17.90 21.01 -6.72
CA SER A 117 -18.13 20.40 -8.02
C SER A 117 -17.78 18.92 -7.94
N SER A 118 -18.38 18.09 -8.79
CA SER A 118 -18.03 16.66 -8.81
C SER A 118 -16.55 16.39 -9.16
N ALA A 119 -15.81 17.41 -9.60
CA ALA A 119 -14.36 17.39 -9.79
C ALA A 119 -13.54 17.63 -8.50
N ASP A 120 -14.17 18.15 -7.44
CA ASP A 120 -13.57 18.42 -6.13
C ASP A 120 -13.88 17.34 -5.08
N SER A 121 -14.59 16.28 -5.50
CA SER A 121 -14.85 15.13 -4.63
C SER A 121 -13.53 14.42 -4.31
N PRO A 122 -13.21 14.18 -3.02
CA PRO A 122 -12.03 13.42 -2.64
C PRO A 122 -12.05 12.06 -3.33
N ARG A 123 -10.98 11.72 -4.05
CA ARG A 123 -10.77 10.36 -4.58
C ARG A 123 -9.67 9.68 -3.78
N LEU A 124 -9.83 8.38 -3.57
CA LEU A 124 -8.78 7.53 -3.02
C LEU A 124 -7.81 7.17 -4.15
N LEU A 125 -6.51 7.29 -3.90
CA LEU A 125 -5.48 6.88 -4.85
C LEU A 125 -5.31 5.37 -4.78
N VAL A 126 -5.14 4.72 -5.94
CA VAL A 126 -5.17 3.25 -6.00
C VAL A 126 -4.09 2.65 -6.90
N SER A 127 -3.59 1.48 -6.50
CA SER A 127 -2.66 0.63 -7.25
C SER A 127 -2.83 -0.85 -6.89
N THR A 128 -1.93 -1.70 -7.39
CA THR A 128 -1.66 -3.07 -6.92
C THR A 128 -0.15 -3.31 -6.98
N SER A 129 0.38 -4.17 -6.12
CA SER A 129 1.79 -4.55 -6.16
C SER A 129 2.04 -5.75 -7.06
N TYR A 130 3.31 -5.88 -7.48
CA TYR A 130 3.87 -7.08 -8.07
C TYR A 130 4.94 -7.62 -7.13
N GLY A 131 5.07 -8.95 -7.06
CA GLY A 131 6.07 -9.62 -6.23
C GLY A 131 7.51 -9.32 -6.63
N GLY A 132 8.42 -9.73 -5.74
CA GLY A 132 9.85 -9.43 -5.78
C GLY A 132 10.48 -9.44 -7.17
N GLY A 133 11.21 -8.37 -7.50
CA GLY A 133 12.00 -8.31 -8.75
C GLY A 133 11.19 -8.08 -10.04
N THR A 134 9.86 -7.91 -9.94
CA THR A 134 8.96 -7.81 -11.09
C THR A 134 8.46 -6.38 -11.32
N VAL A 135 8.50 -5.93 -12.58
CA VAL A 135 7.99 -4.61 -12.99
C VAL A 135 6.52 -4.72 -13.44
N PRO A 136 5.63 -3.77 -13.07
CA PRO A 136 4.22 -3.81 -13.46
C PRO A 136 4.01 -3.81 -14.98
N LYS A 137 2.98 -4.53 -15.43
CA LYS A 137 2.57 -4.56 -16.85
C LYS A 137 1.89 -3.26 -17.28
N GLU A 138 1.92 -2.98 -18.57
CA GLU A 138 1.34 -1.77 -19.20
C GLU A 138 -0.10 -1.47 -18.78
N ASN A 139 -0.96 -2.49 -18.69
CA ASN A 139 -2.36 -2.32 -18.25
C ASN A 139 -2.46 -1.73 -16.83
N VAL A 140 -1.60 -2.16 -15.91
CA VAL A 140 -1.52 -1.61 -14.55
C VAL A 140 -0.87 -0.23 -14.56
N VAL A 141 0.21 -0.03 -15.31
CA VAL A 141 0.90 1.27 -15.42
C VAL A 141 -0.03 2.37 -15.92
N ARG A 142 -0.87 2.06 -16.92
CA ARG A 142 -1.89 2.99 -17.44
C ARG A 142 -2.98 3.32 -16.41
N ALA A 143 -3.38 2.33 -15.61
CA ALA A 143 -4.54 2.46 -14.73
C ALA A 143 -4.19 3.09 -13.37
N ALA A 144 -3.10 2.66 -12.75
CA ALA A 144 -2.74 2.98 -11.36
C ALA A 144 -2.38 4.45 -11.15
N ASP A 145 -2.59 4.97 -9.94
CA ASP A 145 -2.23 6.35 -9.55
C ASP A 145 -0.77 6.51 -9.07
N PHE A 146 -0.19 5.41 -8.61
CA PHE A 146 1.21 5.23 -8.22
C PHE A 146 1.58 3.77 -8.50
N LEU A 147 2.87 3.45 -8.62
CA LEU A 147 3.32 2.07 -8.84
C LEU A 147 3.83 1.47 -7.55
N LEU A 148 3.39 0.24 -7.27
CA LEU A 148 3.89 -0.60 -6.18
C LEU A 148 4.70 -1.76 -6.76
N MET A 149 5.91 -1.95 -6.24
CA MET A 149 6.80 -3.06 -6.58
C MET A 149 7.36 -3.65 -5.29
N HIS A 150 7.75 -4.92 -5.31
CA HIS A 150 8.41 -5.54 -4.18
C HIS A 150 9.90 -5.75 -4.46
N GLY A 151 10.74 -5.57 -3.44
CA GLY A 151 12.17 -5.83 -3.48
C GLY A 151 12.54 -7.24 -2.99
N ASN A 152 11.57 -8.03 -2.52
CA ASN A 152 11.80 -9.33 -1.93
C ASN A 152 12.69 -10.24 -2.80
N GLY A 153 13.73 -10.82 -2.18
CA GLY A 153 14.67 -11.71 -2.84
C GLY A 153 15.66 -11.04 -3.81
N VAL A 154 15.57 -9.71 -4.02
CA VAL A 154 16.53 -8.96 -4.82
C VAL A 154 17.76 -8.66 -3.97
N LYS A 155 18.87 -9.37 -4.26
CA LYS A 155 20.12 -9.26 -3.50
C LYS A 155 21.07 -8.15 -3.98
N ASP A 156 20.99 -7.79 -5.25
CA ASP A 156 21.83 -6.74 -5.82
C ASP A 156 21.06 -5.41 -5.84
N PRO A 157 21.48 -4.39 -5.06
CA PRO A 157 20.84 -3.09 -5.07
C PRO A 157 20.77 -2.43 -6.46
N ALA A 158 21.70 -2.76 -7.37
CA ALA A 158 21.64 -2.24 -8.74
C ALA A 158 20.36 -2.66 -9.47
N ARG A 159 19.82 -3.85 -9.15
CA ARG A 159 18.57 -4.35 -9.72
C ARG A 159 17.37 -3.52 -9.24
N ILE A 160 17.34 -3.09 -7.98
CA ILE A 160 16.29 -2.19 -7.46
C ILE A 160 16.26 -0.87 -8.25
N ALA A 161 17.43 -0.26 -8.47
CA ALA A 161 17.50 0.97 -9.24
C ALA A 161 17.07 0.75 -10.71
N GLU A 162 17.49 -0.37 -11.30
CA GLU A 162 17.07 -0.76 -12.65
C GLU A 162 15.55 -0.96 -12.76
N MET A 163 14.90 -1.58 -11.77
CA MET A 163 13.44 -1.74 -11.75
C MET A 163 12.71 -0.41 -11.85
N VAL A 164 13.16 0.63 -11.13
CA VAL A 164 12.57 1.97 -11.20
C VAL A 164 12.70 2.55 -12.62
N ARG A 165 13.86 2.40 -13.24
CA ARG A 165 14.09 2.87 -14.62
C ARG A 165 13.24 2.11 -15.64
N GLN A 166 13.13 0.79 -15.49
CA GLN A 166 12.28 -0.05 -16.34
C GLN A 166 10.80 0.31 -16.19
N ALA A 167 10.32 0.53 -14.96
CA ALA A 167 8.94 0.96 -14.71
C ALA A 167 8.59 2.28 -15.44
N ARG A 168 9.52 3.23 -15.46
CA ARG A 168 9.38 4.51 -16.20
C ARG A 168 9.37 4.35 -17.73
N GLN A 169 9.88 3.23 -18.24
CA GLN A 169 9.92 2.92 -19.68
C GLN A 169 8.73 2.07 -20.14
N VAL A 170 7.89 1.57 -19.22
CA VAL A 170 6.70 0.79 -19.59
C VAL A 170 5.75 1.70 -20.39
N PRO A 171 5.23 1.24 -21.55
CA PRO A 171 4.27 2.02 -22.31
C PRO A 171 3.08 2.45 -21.46
N GLY A 172 2.67 3.72 -21.63
CA GLY A 172 1.61 4.31 -20.83
C GLY A 172 2.04 4.89 -19.48
N TYR A 173 3.33 4.79 -19.12
CA TYR A 173 3.86 5.52 -17.96
C TYR A 173 3.65 7.02 -18.13
N ARG A 174 3.29 7.67 -17.03
CA ARG A 174 3.25 9.12 -16.84
C ARG A 174 3.94 9.43 -15.51
N PRO A 175 4.50 10.64 -15.32
CA PRO A 175 5.11 10.99 -14.05
C PRO A 175 4.16 10.70 -12.87
N MET A 176 4.54 9.73 -12.05
CA MET A 176 3.76 9.23 -10.92
C MET A 176 4.71 8.61 -9.88
N PRO A 177 4.32 8.58 -8.59
CA PRO A 177 5.13 7.97 -7.54
C PRO A 177 5.39 6.49 -7.79
N ILE A 178 6.60 6.05 -7.43
CA ILE A 178 7.01 4.64 -7.43
C ILE A 178 7.43 4.31 -6.00
N LEU A 179 6.92 3.21 -5.46
CA LEU A 179 7.21 2.77 -4.11
C LEU A 179 7.54 1.28 -4.13
N PHE A 180 8.61 0.92 -3.43
CA PHE A 180 8.78 -0.43 -2.94
C PHE A 180 8.06 -0.52 -1.59
N ASN A 181 6.87 -1.10 -1.53
CA ASN A 181 6.10 -1.20 -0.27
C ASN A 181 6.48 -2.42 0.58
N GLU A 182 7.28 -3.34 0.03
CA GLU A 182 7.78 -4.53 0.70
C GLU A 182 9.17 -4.91 0.16
N ASP A 183 10.13 -5.15 1.05
CA ASP A 183 11.49 -5.63 0.71
C ASP A 183 12.16 -6.28 1.95
N ASP A 184 12.74 -7.47 1.78
CA ASP A 184 13.42 -8.28 2.80
C ASP A 184 14.95 -8.15 2.80
N HIS A 185 15.48 -7.10 2.17
CA HIS A 185 16.91 -6.81 2.16
C HIS A 185 17.36 -6.04 3.42
N PHE A 186 18.39 -6.53 4.11
CA PHE A 186 18.74 -6.09 5.47
C PHE A 186 20.14 -5.51 5.66
N ASP A 187 20.92 -5.35 4.58
CA ASP A 187 22.32 -4.91 4.65
C ASP A 187 22.46 -3.38 4.89
N PHE A 188 21.81 -2.87 5.93
CA PHE A 188 21.76 -1.43 6.24
C PHE A 188 23.13 -0.84 6.62
N ASP A 189 24.08 -1.68 7.04
CA ASP A 189 25.46 -1.31 7.35
C ASP A 189 26.34 -1.16 6.10
N GLN A 190 25.88 -1.64 4.94
CA GLN A 190 26.62 -1.56 3.70
C GLN A 190 26.45 -0.20 3.01
N PRO A 191 27.48 0.29 2.28
CA PRO A 191 27.42 1.57 1.56
C PRO A 191 26.41 1.56 0.40
N ARG A 192 26.00 0.36 -0.03
CA ARG A 192 24.94 0.12 -0.99
C ARG A 192 23.99 -0.93 -0.42
N ASN A 193 22.70 -0.63 -0.45
CA ASN A 193 21.62 -1.55 -0.08
C ASN A 193 20.36 -1.17 -0.86
N ASN A 194 19.36 -2.05 -0.88
CA ASN A 194 18.12 -1.82 -1.64
C ASN A 194 17.41 -0.51 -1.27
N MET A 195 17.36 -0.16 0.02
CA MET A 195 16.76 1.09 0.48
C MET A 195 17.43 2.31 -0.16
N LEU A 196 18.76 2.37 -0.12
CA LEU A 196 19.53 3.47 -0.73
C LEU A 196 19.41 3.48 -2.26
N ALA A 197 19.34 2.32 -2.90
CA ALA A 197 19.14 2.22 -4.34
C ALA A 197 17.76 2.74 -4.79
N ALA A 198 16.69 2.42 -4.06
CA ALA A 198 15.35 2.93 -4.32
C ALA A 198 15.29 4.45 -4.10
N VAL A 199 15.77 4.93 -2.95
CA VAL A 199 15.76 6.37 -2.62
C VAL A 199 16.60 7.18 -3.61
N GLY A 200 17.74 6.65 -4.04
CA GLY A 200 18.60 7.29 -5.06
C GLY A 200 17.93 7.43 -6.43
N GLU A 201 16.89 6.66 -6.71
CA GLU A 201 16.06 6.76 -7.92
C GLU A 201 14.75 7.53 -7.68
N TYR A 202 14.61 8.22 -6.54
CA TYR A 202 13.38 8.91 -6.13
C TYR A 202 12.16 7.97 -5.98
N ALA A 203 12.40 6.73 -5.55
CA ALA A 203 11.36 5.78 -5.16
C ALA A 203 11.37 5.56 -3.64
N SER A 204 10.19 5.48 -3.02
CA SER A 204 10.07 5.12 -1.61
C SER A 204 10.41 3.64 -1.39
N TRP A 205 10.76 3.28 -0.15
CA TRP A 205 11.15 1.92 0.22
C TRP A 205 10.51 1.48 1.54
N GLY A 206 10.14 0.21 1.64
CA GLY A 206 9.35 -0.36 2.73
C GLY A 206 10.03 -1.59 3.34
N TYR A 207 10.11 -1.62 4.67
CA TYR A 207 10.84 -2.63 5.43
C TYR A 207 9.97 -3.86 5.72
N PHE A 208 10.31 -5.01 5.14
CA PHE A 208 9.66 -6.30 5.40
C PHE A 208 10.51 -7.16 6.35
N ASP A 209 10.21 -7.07 7.64
CA ASP A 209 10.92 -7.76 8.73
C ASP A 209 10.08 -8.93 9.26
N PHE A 210 10.24 -10.10 8.67
CA PHE A 210 9.70 -11.33 9.25
C PHE A 210 10.76 -12.04 10.11
N ARG A 211 10.29 -12.86 11.06
CA ARG A 211 11.16 -13.69 11.91
C ARG A 211 11.74 -14.84 11.08
N MET A 212 13.06 -14.87 10.95
CA MET A 212 13.80 -15.92 10.23
C MET A 212 13.97 -17.18 11.10
N ALA A 213 14.32 -18.29 10.44
CA ALA A 213 14.60 -19.54 11.13
C ALA A 213 15.72 -19.37 12.16
N GLY A 214 15.48 -19.80 13.40
CA GLY A 214 16.42 -19.66 14.52
C GLY A 214 16.31 -18.34 15.28
N GLU A 215 15.51 -17.37 14.82
CA GLU A 215 15.31 -16.12 15.54
C GLU A 215 14.25 -16.21 16.64
N GLY A 216 14.47 -15.48 17.73
CA GLY A 216 13.56 -15.38 18.87
C GLY A 216 12.44 -14.35 18.69
N PHE A 217 11.66 -14.16 19.76
CA PHE A 217 10.53 -13.24 19.82
C PHE A 217 10.89 -11.77 19.49
N ASP A 218 12.13 -11.36 19.74
CA ASP A 218 12.59 -9.98 19.51
C ASP A 218 12.73 -9.61 18.02
N ALA A 219 12.77 -10.60 17.13
CA ALA A 219 12.89 -10.38 15.68
C ALA A 219 11.53 -10.38 14.99
N GLY A 220 11.44 -9.59 13.91
CA GLY A 220 10.28 -9.45 13.05
C GLY A 220 9.27 -8.41 13.53
N TYR A 221 8.95 -7.42 12.68
CA TYR A 221 7.76 -6.57 12.85
C TYR A 221 6.51 -7.19 12.24
N GLN A 222 6.66 -8.12 11.30
CA GLN A 222 5.58 -8.79 10.58
C GLN A 222 5.26 -10.20 11.15
N SER A 223 5.88 -10.60 12.27
CA SER A 223 5.68 -11.92 12.88
C SER A 223 4.96 -11.81 14.22
N VAL A 224 3.76 -12.41 14.31
CA VAL A 224 2.96 -12.40 15.54
C VAL A 224 3.38 -13.51 16.52
N PRO A 225 3.35 -13.26 17.84
CA PRO A 225 3.23 -11.95 18.48
C PRO A 225 4.45 -11.06 18.17
N VAL A 226 4.23 -9.75 18.07
CA VAL A 226 5.23 -8.76 17.64
C VAL A 226 5.82 -8.04 18.85
N ASN A 227 7.15 -7.97 18.96
CA ASN A 227 7.84 -6.99 19.81
C ASN A 227 7.99 -5.67 19.05
N TRP A 228 7.22 -4.65 19.42
CA TRP A 228 7.23 -3.34 18.76
C TRP A 228 8.45 -2.45 19.08
N GLY A 229 9.28 -2.85 20.05
CA GLY A 229 10.52 -2.14 20.36
C GLY A 229 11.58 -2.27 19.26
N ILE A 230 12.63 -1.44 19.34
CA ILE A 230 13.84 -1.58 18.52
C ILE A 230 14.73 -2.69 19.14
N SER A 231 14.21 -3.92 19.12
CA SER A 231 14.62 -5.03 19.99
C SER A 231 15.74 -5.91 19.44
N SER A 232 15.88 -6.02 18.12
CA SER A 232 16.92 -6.84 17.47
C SER A 232 17.99 -6.00 16.78
N ASP A 233 19.12 -6.62 16.42
CA ASP A 233 20.18 -5.95 15.65
C ASP A 233 19.65 -5.47 14.29
N ARG A 234 18.82 -6.28 13.61
CA ARG A 234 18.19 -5.91 12.34
C ARG A 234 17.30 -4.66 12.48
N LYS A 235 16.48 -4.59 13.53
CA LYS A 235 15.65 -3.41 13.84
C LYS A 235 16.51 -2.18 14.15
N ARG A 236 17.56 -2.32 14.96
CA ARG A 236 18.50 -1.24 15.27
C ARG A 236 19.17 -0.70 14.02
N ALA A 237 19.65 -1.58 13.14
CA ALA A 237 20.30 -1.21 11.90
C ALA A 237 19.35 -0.44 10.96
N PHE A 238 18.11 -0.89 10.82
CA PHE A 238 17.08 -0.16 10.04
C PHE A 238 16.86 1.26 10.57
N PHE A 239 16.57 1.44 11.86
CA PHE A 239 16.32 2.77 12.42
C PHE A 239 17.56 3.67 12.43
N ALA A 240 18.76 3.11 12.58
CA ALA A 240 20.01 3.86 12.42
C ALA A 240 20.15 4.40 10.99
N LYS A 241 19.87 3.58 9.97
CA LYS A 241 19.89 4.02 8.57
C LYS A 241 18.81 5.04 8.26
N VAL A 242 17.58 4.86 8.76
CA VAL A 242 16.49 5.85 8.61
C VAL A 242 16.91 7.20 9.22
N ARG A 243 17.48 7.19 10.43
CA ARG A 243 17.99 8.39 11.09
C ARG A 243 19.06 9.10 10.24
N GLU A 244 20.00 8.35 9.69
CA GLU A 244 21.06 8.87 8.82
C GLU A 244 20.48 9.58 7.59
N ILE A 245 19.61 8.92 6.83
CA ILE A 245 19.12 9.47 5.56
C ILE A 245 18.09 10.58 5.72
N THR A 246 17.48 10.72 6.91
CA THR A 246 16.52 11.78 7.22
C THR A 246 17.16 12.99 7.91
N GLY A 247 18.49 13.00 8.08
CA GLY A 247 19.20 14.12 8.71
C GLY A 247 18.99 14.21 10.22
N GLY A 248 18.54 13.13 10.87
CA GLY A 248 18.51 13.03 12.31
C GLY A 248 19.94 12.93 12.85
N GLY A 249 20.58 14.08 13.12
CA GLY A 249 21.98 14.15 13.52
C GLY A 249 22.36 13.19 14.66
N THR A 250 23.63 12.85 14.78
CA THR A 250 24.18 12.14 15.94
C THR A 250 23.92 12.97 17.19
N THR A 251 23.12 12.43 18.10
CA THR A 251 23.16 12.88 19.49
C THR A 251 24.50 12.41 20.01
N GLU A 252 25.49 13.31 19.99
CA GLU A 252 26.67 13.21 20.85
C GLU A 252 26.27 13.15 22.33
#